data_AF-V9W057-F1
#
_entry.id   AF-V9W057-F1
#
_cell.length_a   1.000
_cell.length_b   1.000
_cell.length_c   1.000
_cell.angle_alpha   90.00
_cell.angle_beta   90.00
_cell.angle_gamma   90.00
#
_symmetry.space_group_name_H-M   'P 1'
#
loop_
_entity.id
_entity.type
_entity.pdbx_description
1 polymer ?
#
loop_
_entity_poly.entity_id
_entity_poly.type
_entity_poly.pdbx_seq_one_letter_code
_entity_poly.pdbx_strand_id
1 'polypeptide(L)'
;MREVQMQYDTGCEPESPQERAALRAIRYARHFVSEWREASVEIPELKLRQIAPTLERLEDGVLFDFQDVSVLEILEKTIVRHVNDIREGYGSRAIRLDVSGDDILCPTLREGRYLIEQWKCFKHARQHVLDLRQARKIADRFG
;
A
#
# COMPACT_ATOMS: atom_id res chain seq x y z
N MET A 1 -20.76 -5.33 51.48
CA MET A 1 -20.02 -5.52 50.22
C MET A 1 -20.29 -4.32 49.34
N ARG A 2 -19.27 -3.52 49.03
CA ARG A 2 -19.38 -2.41 48.07
C ARG A 2 -18.99 -2.95 46.71
N GLU A 3 -19.92 -2.93 45.76
CA GLU A 3 -19.63 -3.22 44.36
C GLU A 3 -18.69 -2.12 43.84
N VAL A 4 -17.48 -2.54 43.44
CA VAL A 4 -16.55 -1.67 42.73
C VAL A 4 -17.06 -1.60 41.30
N GLN A 5 -17.70 -0.49 40.97
CA GLN A 5 -18.13 -0.19 39.61
C GLN A 5 -16.87 0.15 38.81
N MET A 6 -16.36 -0.87 38.09
CA MET A 6 -15.21 -0.78 37.21
C MET A 6 -15.61 0.10 36.01
N GLN A 7 -15.30 1.39 36.11
CA GLN A 7 -15.35 2.31 34.98
C GLN A 7 -14.27 1.90 33.99
N TYR A 8 -14.68 1.33 32.86
CA TYR A 8 -13.81 1.23 31.71
C TYR A 8 -13.63 2.64 31.16
N ASP A 9 -12.47 3.20 31.41
CA ASP A 9 -12.00 4.42 30.79
C ASP A 9 -11.73 4.11 29.31
N THR A 10 -12.79 4.02 28.50
CA THR A 10 -12.69 3.92 27.03
C THR A 10 -12.37 5.31 26.47
N GLY A 11 -11.25 5.89 26.90
CA GLY A 11 -10.72 7.18 26.44
C GLY A 11 -10.18 7.16 25.01
N CYS A 12 -10.65 6.24 24.17
CA CYS A 12 -10.37 6.25 22.74
C CYS A 12 -11.52 7.02 22.09
N GLU A 13 -11.28 8.30 21.77
CA GLU A 13 -12.21 9.05 20.91
C GLU A 13 -12.50 8.24 19.64
N PRO A 14 -13.74 8.26 19.11
CA PRO A 14 -14.05 7.49 17.91
C PRO A 14 -13.16 7.97 16.76
N GLU A 15 -12.34 7.05 16.21
CA GLU A 15 -11.45 7.35 15.08
C GLU A 15 -12.23 8.09 13.99
N SER A 16 -11.77 9.29 13.62
CA SER A 16 -12.32 10.05 12.51
C SER A 16 -12.21 9.25 11.20
N PRO A 17 -13.05 9.55 10.19
CA PRO A 17 -12.92 8.94 8.87
C PRO A 17 -11.48 9.04 8.30
N GLN A 18 -10.79 10.15 8.59
CA GLN A 18 -9.41 10.40 8.18
C GLN A 18 -8.42 9.49 8.90
N GLU A 19 -8.57 9.30 10.21
CA GLU A 19 -7.72 8.38 10.98
C GLU A 19 -7.91 6.94 10.53
N ARG A 20 -9.15 6.50 10.29
CA ARG A 20 -9.43 5.17 9.73
C ARG A 20 -8.80 4.96 8.35
N ALA A 21 -8.87 5.97 7.49
CA ALA A 21 -8.26 5.93 6.17
C ALA A 21 -6.73 5.89 6.26
N ALA A 22 -6.13 6.70 7.12
CA ALA A 22 -4.68 6.72 7.36
C ALA A 22 -4.20 5.37 7.90
N LEU A 23 -4.87 4.82 8.92
CA LEU A 23 -4.54 3.52 9.49
C LEU A 23 -4.63 2.40 8.44
N ARG A 24 -5.67 2.42 7.60
CA ARG A 24 -5.81 1.47 6.50
C ARG A 24 -4.66 1.59 5.50
N ALA A 25 -4.28 2.80 5.12
CA ALA A 25 -3.16 3.03 4.21
C ALA A 25 -1.82 2.57 4.81
N ILE A 26 -1.58 2.80 6.11
CA ILE A 26 -0.39 2.29 6.83
C ILE A 26 -0.37 0.76 6.83
N ARG A 27 -1.50 0.10 7.09
CA ARG A 27 -1.59 -1.37 7.06
C ARG A 27 -1.25 -1.93 5.68
N TYR A 28 -1.80 -1.35 4.62
CA TYR A 28 -1.46 -1.78 3.26
C TYR A 28 -0.02 -1.47 2.87
N ALA A 29 0.55 -0.35 3.34
CA ALA A 29 1.95 -0.01 3.11
C ALA A 29 2.89 -1.07 3.73
N ARG A 30 2.68 -1.39 5.01
CA ARG A 30 3.45 -2.42 5.73
C ARG A 30 3.32 -3.78 5.07
N HIS A 31 2.09 -4.16 4.72
CA HIS A 31 1.83 -5.42 4.06
C HIS A 31 2.56 -5.48 2.70
N PHE A 32 2.43 -4.45 1.87
CA PHE A 32 3.17 -4.34 0.61
C PHE A 32 4.69 -4.42 0.81
N VAL A 33 5.26 -3.74 1.81
CA VAL A 33 6.71 -3.80 2.09
C VAL A 33 7.16 -5.21 2.48
N SER A 34 6.37 -5.92 3.29
CA SER A 34 6.65 -7.32 3.65
C SER A 34 6.69 -8.19 2.40
N GLU A 35 5.64 -8.15 1.58
CA GLU A 35 5.56 -8.93 0.34
C GLU A 35 6.66 -8.56 -0.65
N TRP A 36 7.02 -7.28 -0.73
CA TRP A 36 8.11 -6.83 -1.59
C TRP A 36 9.46 -7.46 -1.19
N ARG A 37 9.74 -7.51 0.13
CA ARG A 37 10.99 -8.08 0.64
C ARG A 37 11.05 -9.59 0.49
N GLU A 38 9.90 -10.26 0.60
CA GLU A 38 9.78 -11.71 0.39
C GLU A 38 9.85 -12.08 -1.09
N ALA A 39 9.32 -11.22 -1.97
CA ALA A 39 9.38 -11.43 -3.40
C ALA A 39 10.83 -11.31 -3.91
N SER A 40 11.30 -12.32 -4.62
CA SER A 40 12.63 -12.33 -5.24
C SER A 40 12.65 -11.51 -6.55
N VAL A 41 12.24 -10.24 -6.46
CA VAL A 41 12.16 -9.32 -7.60
C VAL A 41 13.54 -8.75 -7.90
N GLU A 42 14.12 -9.13 -9.04
CA GLU A 42 15.36 -8.52 -9.52
C GLU A 42 15.12 -7.10 -10.06
N ILE A 43 15.98 -6.16 -9.66
CA ILE A 43 15.88 -4.75 -10.03
C ILE A 43 17.13 -4.34 -10.81
N PRO A 44 17.17 -4.52 -12.14
CA PRO A 44 18.35 -4.17 -12.93
C PRO A 44 18.65 -2.65 -12.95
N GLU A 45 17.64 -1.80 -12.74
CA GLU A 45 17.78 -0.34 -12.91
C GLU A 45 17.95 0.45 -11.61
N LEU A 46 17.65 -0.15 -10.45
CA LEU A 46 17.88 0.48 -9.15
C LEU A 46 18.64 -0.45 -8.22
N LYS A 47 19.68 0.11 -7.62
CA LYS A 47 20.37 -0.57 -6.53
C LYS A 47 19.42 -0.60 -5.33
N LEU A 48 19.30 -1.75 -4.66
CA LEU A 48 18.51 -1.94 -3.43
C LEU A 48 18.65 -0.76 -2.43
N ARG A 49 19.86 -0.21 -2.31
CA ARG A 49 20.20 0.96 -1.48
C ARG A 49 19.40 2.25 -1.77
N GLN A 50 18.86 2.39 -2.97
CA GLN A 50 18.07 3.56 -3.38
C GLN A 50 16.59 3.42 -3.02
N ILE A 51 16.12 2.17 -2.87
CA ILE A 51 14.72 1.85 -2.58
C ILE A 51 14.51 1.62 -1.08
N ALA A 52 15.51 1.06 -0.39
CA ALA A 52 15.45 0.75 1.04
C ALA A 52 14.91 1.91 1.91
N PRO A 53 15.37 3.17 1.74
CA PRO A 53 14.85 4.27 2.57
C PRO A 53 13.34 4.51 2.39
N THR A 54 12.82 4.33 1.17
CA THR A 54 11.37 4.45 0.89
C THR A 54 10.61 3.29 1.55
N LEU A 55 11.11 2.07 1.46
CA LEU A 55 10.48 0.91 2.08
C LEU A 55 10.45 1.02 3.62
N GLU A 56 11.54 1.48 4.23
CA GLU A 56 11.61 1.76 5.68
C GLU A 56 10.58 2.81 6.09
N ARG A 57 10.49 3.92 5.36
CA ARG A 57 9.48 4.96 5.60
C ARG A 57 8.06 4.42 5.51
N LEU A 58 7.75 3.61 4.49
CA LEU A 58 6.43 3.00 4.33
C LEU A 58 6.10 2.05 5.48
N GLU A 59 7.08 1.29 5.96
CA GLU A 59 6.95 0.39 7.10
C GLU A 59 6.68 1.16 8.41
N ASP A 60 7.38 2.28 8.60
CA ASP A 60 7.18 3.21 9.73
C ASP A 60 5.85 3.98 9.65
N GLY A 61 5.15 3.93 8.51
CA GLY A 61 3.88 4.60 8.28
C GLY A 61 4.00 6.02 7.72
N VAL A 62 5.18 6.41 7.23
CA VAL A 62 5.40 7.65 6.49
C VAL A 62 4.91 7.46 5.05
N LEU A 63 3.67 7.87 4.78
CA LEU A 63 3.01 7.63 3.48
C LEU A 63 3.26 8.73 2.43
N PHE A 64 3.66 9.93 2.84
CA PHE A 64 3.61 11.15 1.99
C PHE A 64 4.93 11.93 1.96
N ASP A 65 6.06 11.23 1.84
CA ASP A 65 7.33 11.91 1.58
C ASP A 65 7.44 12.31 0.10
N PHE A 66 7.94 13.52 -0.17
CA PHE A 66 8.11 14.04 -1.53
C PHE A 66 9.23 13.31 -2.28
N GLN A 67 10.22 12.78 -1.57
CA GLN A 67 11.34 12.03 -2.14
C GLN A 67 10.89 10.66 -2.66
N ASP A 68 9.76 10.15 -2.17
CA ASP A 68 9.27 8.81 -2.50
C ASP A 68 8.50 8.75 -3.81
N VAL A 69 8.04 9.88 -4.37
CA VAL A 69 7.15 9.89 -5.54
C VAL A 69 7.78 9.13 -6.72
N SER A 70 9.03 9.45 -7.08
CA SER A 70 9.72 8.78 -8.17
C SER A 70 10.06 7.33 -7.84
N VAL A 71 10.41 7.02 -6.58
CA VAL A 71 10.71 5.65 -6.15
C VAL A 71 9.47 4.76 -6.25
N LEU A 72 8.32 5.25 -5.79
CA LEU A 72 7.03 4.56 -5.88
C LEU A 72 6.65 4.24 -7.34
N GLU A 73 6.87 5.18 -8.27
CA GLU A 73 6.66 4.92 -9.70
C GLU A 73 7.59 3.84 -10.24
N ILE A 74 8.84 3.78 -9.76
CA ILE A 74 9.78 2.76 -10.22
C ILE A 74 9.46 1.39 -9.60
N LEU A 75 9.00 1.34 -8.35
CA LEU A 75 8.50 0.10 -7.75
C LEU A 75 7.39 -0.52 -8.62
N GLU A 76 6.38 0.28 -9.00
CA GLU A 76 5.30 -0.18 -9.89
C GLU A 76 5.82 -0.75 -11.20
N LYS A 77 6.69 0.00 -11.90
CA LYS A 77 7.29 -0.42 -13.17
C LYS A 77 8.10 -1.70 -13.03
N THR A 78 8.83 -1.84 -11.92
CA THR A 78 9.67 -3.00 -11.64
C THR A 78 8.82 -4.26 -11.43
N ILE A 79 7.73 -4.18 -10.65
CA ILE A 79 6.82 -5.30 -10.45
C ILE A 79 6.18 -5.71 -11.78
N VAL A 80 5.71 -4.72 -12.54
CA VAL A 80 5.08 -4.96 -13.85
C VAL A 80 6.04 -5.67 -14.80
N ARG A 81 7.29 -5.19 -14.88
CA ARG A 81 8.31 -5.85 -15.71
C ARG A 81 8.58 -7.26 -15.22
N HIS A 82 8.88 -7.45 -13.93
CA HIS A 82 9.19 -8.76 -13.38
C HIS A 82 8.12 -9.80 -13.71
N VAL A 83 6.84 -9.41 -13.59
CA VAL A 83 5.72 -10.29 -13.94
C VAL A 83 5.61 -10.51 -15.46
N ASN A 84 5.90 -9.51 -16.27
CA ASN A 84 5.95 -9.65 -17.73
C ASN A 84 7.11 -10.53 -18.21
N ASP A 85 8.23 -10.57 -17.48
CA ASP A 85 9.37 -11.43 -17.80
C ASP A 85 9.01 -12.91 -17.58
N ILE A 86 8.11 -13.20 -16.63
CA ILE A 86 7.56 -14.56 -16.41
C ILE A 86 6.47 -14.88 -17.45
N ARG A 87 5.57 -13.93 -17.73
CA ARG A 87 4.54 -14.06 -18.76
C ARG A 87 4.27 -12.72 -19.43
N GLU A 88 4.66 -12.64 -20.69
CA GLU A 88 4.54 -11.43 -21.49
C GLU A 88 3.13 -10.82 -21.42
N GLY A 89 3.08 -9.53 -21.13
CA GLY A 89 1.84 -8.73 -21.06
C GLY A 89 0.98 -8.98 -19.82
N TYR A 90 1.25 -9.99 -18.99
CA TYR A 90 0.42 -10.31 -17.83
C TYR A 90 0.51 -9.23 -16.74
N GLY A 91 1.71 -8.76 -16.39
CA GLY A 91 1.92 -7.68 -15.42
C GLY A 91 1.25 -6.38 -15.87
N SER A 92 1.35 -6.06 -17.16
CA SER A 92 0.68 -4.91 -17.77
C SER A 92 -0.84 -4.99 -17.68
N ARG A 93 -1.43 -6.20 -17.76
CA ARG A 93 -2.86 -6.42 -17.54
C ARG A 93 -3.20 -6.31 -16.05
N ALA A 94 -2.43 -6.98 -15.20
CA ALA A 94 -2.66 -7.10 -13.75
C ALA A 94 -2.64 -5.75 -13.02
N ILE A 95 -1.82 -4.79 -13.47
CA ILE A 95 -1.78 -3.45 -12.85
C ILE A 95 -3.07 -2.64 -13.12
N ARG A 96 -3.82 -2.98 -14.17
CA ARG A 96 -5.03 -2.25 -14.59
C ARG A 96 -6.33 -2.93 -14.17
N LEU A 97 -6.33 -4.25 -14.08
CA LEU A 97 -7.52 -5.05 -13.79
C LEU A 97 -7.34 -5.78 -12.46
N ASP A 98 -8.45 -6.06 -11.77
CA ASP A 98 -8.44 -7.03 -10.68
C ASP A 98 -8.17 -8.42 -11.26
N VAL A 99 -7.06 -9.03 -10.83
CA VAL A 99 -6.66 -10.37 -11.25
C VAL A 99 -6.57 -11.33 -10.07
N SER A 100 -7.09 -10.93 -8.89
CA SER A 100 -7.09 -11.74 -7.67
C SER A 100 -7.76 -13.12 -7.88
N GLY A 101 -8.82 -13.15 -8.70
CA GLY A 101 -9.55 -14.36 -9.10
C GLY A 101 -9.05 -15.06 -10.36
N ASP A 102 -7.93 -14.64 -10.97
CA ASP A 102 -7.36 -15.40 -12.08
C ASP A 102 -6.94 -16.79 -11.54
N ASP A 103 -7.50 -17.86 -12.12
CA ASP A 103 -7.02 -19.22 -11.89
C ASP A 103 -5.66 -19.40 -12.56
N ILE A 104 -4.61 -19.07 -11.81
CA ILE A 104 -3.24 -19.13 -12.30
C ILE A 104 -2.75 -20.60 -12.25
N LEU A 105 -2.58 -21.18 -13.44
CA LEU A 105 -1.93 -22.49 -13.63
C LEU A 105 -0.40 -22.47 -13.42
N CYS A 106 0.18 -21.27 -13.27
CA CYS A 106 1.62 -21.05 -13.17
C CYS A 106 2.01 -20.54 -11.76
N PRO A 107 2.50 -21.39 -10.85
CA PRO A 107 2.83 -21.00 -9.48
C PRO A 107 3.78 -19.81 -9.38
N THR A 108 4.70 -19.65 -10.34
CA THR A 108 5.66 -18.54 -10.38
C THR A 108 5.00 -17.17 -10.62
N LEU A 109 3.83 -17.12 -11.27
CA LEU A 109 3.06 -15.88 -11.41
C LEU A 109 2.27 -15.52 -10.14
N ARG A 110 2.10 -16.45 -9.20
CA ARG A 110 1.28 -16.22 -8.00
C ARG A 110 1.87 -15.11 -7.13
N GLU A 111 3.16 -15.18 -6.87
CA GLU A 111 3.88 -14.20 -6.04
C GLU A 111 3.84 -12.82 -6.68
N GLY A 112 4.23 -12.73 -7.95
CA GLY A 112 4.20 -11.47 -8.71
C GLY A 112 2.79 -10.87 -8.83
N ARG A 113 1.75 -11.70 -9.07
CA ARG A 113 0.35 -11.25 -9.04
C ARG A 113 0.01 -10.68 -7.66
N TYR A 114 0.31 -11.43 -6.60
CA TYR A 114 -0.05 -11.03 -5.25
C TYR A 114 0.62 -9.71 -4.88
N LEU A 115 1.90 -9.52 -5.25
CA LEU A 115 2.61 -8.26 -5.07
C LEU A 115 1.95 -7.10 -5.83
N ILE A 116 1.49 -7.31 -7.07
CA ILE A 116 0.70 -6.31 -7.83
C ILE A 116 -0.59 -5.95 -7.10
N GLU A 117 -1.32 -6.94 -6.58
CA GLU A 117 -2.57 -6.69 -5.85
C GLU A 117 -2.32 -5.88 -4.57
N GLN A 118 -1.27 -6.22 -3.81
CA GLN A 118 -0.92 -5.44 -2.61
C GLN A 118 -0.48 -4.01 -2.95
N TRP A 119 0.28 -3.84 -4.03
CA TRP A 119 0.63 -2.52 -4.54
C TRP A 119 -0.61 -1.69 -4.88
N LYS A 120 -1.59 -2.27 -5.59
CA LYS A 120 -2.86 -1.59 -5.92
C LYS A 120 -3.65 -1.22 -4.67
N CYS A 121 -3.76 -2.12 -3.69
CA CYS A 121 -4.43 -1.84 -2.43
C CYS A 121 -3.78 -0.67 -1.68
N PHE A 122 -2.44 -0.66 -1.60
CA PHE A 122 -1.69 0.44 -1.01
C PHE A 122 -1.92 1.77 -1.76
N LYS A 123 -1.77 1.78 -3.08
CA LYS A 123 -1.94 2.98 -3.92
C LYS A 123 -3.35 3.57 -3.77
N HIS A 124 -4.38 2.72 -3.79
CA HIS A 124 -5.76 3.14 -3.60
C HIS A 124 -6.02 3.70 -2.21
N ALA A 125 -5.54 3.03 -1.15
CA ALA A 125 -5.70 3.52 0.22
C ALA A 125 -4.96 4.85 0.45
N ARG A 126 -3.75 5.00 -0.11
CA ARG A 126 -2.99 6.25 -0.09
C ARG A 126 -3.73 7.39 -0.80
N GLN A 127 -4.32 7.12 -1.97
CA GLN A 127 -5.13 8.09 -2.70
C GLN A 127 -6.38 8.50 -1.91
N HIS A 128 -7.07 7.53 -1.28
CA HIS A 128 -8.24 7.82 -0.47
C HIS A 128 -7.97 8.80 0.68
N VAL A 129 -6.79 8.72 1.32
CA VAL A 129 -6.37 9.70 2.33
C VAL A 129 -6.20 11.11 1.74
N LEU A 130 -5.62 11.22 0.53
CA LEU A 130 -5.49 12.51 -0.16
C LEU A 130 -6.86 13.09 -0.52
N ASP A 131 -7.76 12.25 -1.01
CA ASP A 131 -9.12 12.65 -1.38
C ASP A 131 -9.90 13.15 -0.18
N LEU A 132 -9.81 12.48 0.98
CA LEU A 132 -10.44 12.94 2.23
C LEU A 132 -9.86 14.28 2.71
N ARG A 133 -8.53 14.45 2.63
CA ARG A 133 -7.88 15.73 2.95
C ARG A 133 -8.37 16.86 2.05
N GLN A 134 -8.51 16.59 0.76
CA GLN A 134 -9.00 17.57 -0.20
C GLN A 134 -10.48 17.88 0.00
N ALA A 135 -11.31 16.85 0.22
CA ALA A 135 -12.73 17.01 0.53
C ALA A 135 -12.94 17.88 1.78
N ARG A 136 -12.12 17.69 2.82
CA ARG A 136 -12.18 18.52 4.02
C ARG A 136 -11.86 19.99 3.74
N LYS A 137 -10.78 20.26 3.00
CA LYS A 137 -10.43 21.63 2.58
C LYS A 137 -11.53 22.31 1.77
N ILE A 138 -12.25 21.55 0.95
CA ILE A 138 -13.38 22.07 0.17
C ILE A 138 -14.55 22.37 1.11
N ALA A 139 -14.91 21.46 2.01
CA ALA A 139 -15.99 21.66 2.97
C ALA A 139 -15.75 22.89 3.86
N ASP A 140 -14.53 23.08 4.36
CA ASP A 140 -14.15 24.22 5.20
C ASP A 140 -14.21 25.57 4.45
N ARG A 141 -14.31 25.58 3.11
CA ARG A 141 -14.50 26.81 2.31
C ARG A 141 -15.96 27.20 2.11
N PHE A 142 -16.89 26.26 2.34
CA PHE A 142 -18.32 26.46 2.14
C PHE A 142 -19.14 26.49 3.44
N GLY A 143 -18.54 26.10 4.57
CA GLY A 143 -19.12 26.21 5.92
C GLY A 143 -18.70 27.49 6.62
#